data_AF-A0A924VXR4-F1
#
_entry.id   AF-A0A924VXR4-F1
#
_cell.length_a   1.000
_cell.length_b   1.000
_cell.length_c   1.000
_cell.angle_alpha   90.00
_cell.angle_beta   90.00
_cell.angle_gamma   90.00
#
_symmetry.space_group_name_H-M   'P 1'
#
loop_
_entity.id
_entity.type
_entity.pdbx_description
1 polymer ?
#
loop_
_entity_poly.entity_id
_entity_poly.type
_entity_poly.pdbx_seq_one_letter_code
_entity_poly.pdbx_strand_id
1 'polypeptide(L)'
;MNERQQAMFLWDWSRKRRHGRAGIALLGAGIGAIGGLAFAAIMLYALTLDGATFSVNEDEMGGFFVLIARALGPTGFLFALSIPAFAALAAFVADRIWGVQEGVYHALLSQGARVPAAKPPTTWKDHAPRLTLLCGFGLLVIWVLYMAWWEINRGSL
;
A
#
# COMPACT_ATOMS: atom_id res chain seq x y z
N MET A 1 6.42 25.72 5.48
CA MET A 1 5.06 25.33 5.91
C MET A 1 4.44 26.53 6.58
N ASN A 2 3.21 26.94 6.22
CA ASN A 2 2.57 28.09 6.88
C ASN A 2 2.17 27.74 8.32
N GLU A 3 2.07 28.73 9.21
CA GLU A 3 1.71 28.53 10.63
C GLU A 3 0.42 27.71 10.80
N ARG A 4 -0.59 27.96 9.95
CA ARG A 4 -1.82 27.18 9.95
C ARG A 4 -1.59 25.71 9.60
N GLN A 5 -0.80 25.43 8.56
CA GLN A 5 -0.49 24.06 8.14
C GLN A 5 0.34 23.35 9.21
N GLN A 6 1.23 24.08 9.87
CA GLN A 6 2.01 23.61 11.00
C GLN A 6 1.13 23.23 12.19
N ALA A 7 0.21 24.12 12.58
CA ALA A 7 -0.76 23.84 13.64
C ALA A 7 -1.64 22.62 13.31
N MET A 8 -2.11 22.53 12.06
CA MET A 8 -2.91 21.39 11.59
C MET A 8 -2.12 20.08 11.66
N PHE A 9 -0.88 20.11 11.15
CA PHE A 9 0.00 18.95 11.19
C PHE A 9 0.28 18.52 12.64
N LEU A 10 0.69 19.44 13.52
CA LEU A 10 0.95 19.15 14.93
C LEU A 10 -0.27 18.55 15.61
N TRP A 11 -1.46 19.08 15.32
CA TRP A 11 -2.71 18.56 15.86
C TRP A 11 -3.01 17.14 15.38
N ASP A 12 -3.05 16.93 14.06
CA ASP A 12 -3.37 15.63 13.47
C ASP A 12 -2.33 14.58 13.84
N TRP A 13 -1.04 14.93 13.76
CA TRP A 13 0.05 14.01 14.06
C TRP A 13 0.11 13.65 15.54
N SER A 14 -0.14 14.60 16.46
CA SER A 14 -0.19 14.32 17.92
C SER A 14 -1.22 13.24 18.29
N ARG A 15 -2.28 13.09 17.48
CA ARG A 15 -3.30 12.07 17.63
C ARG A 15 -2.90 10.78 16.91
N LYS A 16 -2.45 10.87 15.65
CA LYS A 16 -2.05 9.71 14.84
C LYS A 16 -0.89 8.93 15.46
N ARG A 17 0.11 9.62 16.04
CA ARG A 17 1.28 9.01 16.70
C ARG A 17 0.93 8.06 17.85
N ARG A 18 -0.28 8.15 18.43
CA ARG A 18 -0.74 7.26 19.51
C ARG A 18 -0.81 5.79 19.10
N HIS A 19 -1.00 5.50 17.80
CA HIS A 19 -0.99 4.13 17.28
C HIS A 19 0.41 3.50 17.31
N GLY A 20 1.45 4.31 17.51
CA GLY A 20 2.84 3.88 17.51
C GLY A 20 3.34 3.49 16.12
N ARG A 21 4.66 3.32 16.03
CA ARG A 21 5.37 2.92 14.81
C ARG A 21 4.90 1.55 14.31
N ALA A 22 4.83 0.57 15.22
CA ALA A 22 4.39 -0.79 14.90
C ALA A 22 2.93 -0.85 14.40
N GLY A 23 2.02 -0.07 14.99
CA GLY A 23 0.63 -0.03 14.56
C GLY A 23 0.47 0.48 13.12
N ILE A 24 1.24 1.51 12.74
CA ILE A 24 1.22 2.05 11.37
C ILE A 24 1.88 1.10 10.39
N ALA A 25 2.97 0.43 10.78
CA ALA A 25 3.59 -0.61 9.96
C ALA A 25 2.64 -1.78 9.71
N LEU A 26 1.88 -2.23 10.72
CA LEU A 26 0.86 -3.28 10.58
C LEU A 26 -0.30 -2.87 9.67
N LEU A 27 -0.76 -1.62 9.77
CA LEU A 27 -1.77 -1.09 8.84
C LEU A 27 -1.24 -1.06 7.40
N GLY A 28 0.01 -0.64 7.23
CA GLY A 28 0.73 -0.72 5.95
C GLY A 28 0.78 -2.16 5.43
N ALA A 29 1.15 -3.11 6.28
CA ALA A 29 1.20 -4.53 5.96
C ALA A 29 -0.17 -5.05 5.49
N GLY A 30 -1.25 -4.69 6.17
CA GLY A 30 -2.61 -5.07 5.78
C GLY A 30 -3.01 -4.54 4.41
N ILE A 31 -2.72 -3.27 4.12
CA ILE A 31 -2.97 -2.68 2.80
C ILE A 31 -2.13 -3.37 1.72
N GLY A 32 -0.85 -3.63 2.01
CA GLY A 32 0.03 -4.37 1.11
C GLY A 32 -0.46 -5.79 0.84
N ALA A 33 -0.90 -6.52 1.87
CA ALA A 33 -1.44 -7.86 1.72
C ALA A 33 -2.66 -7.90 0.78
N ILE A 34 -3.55 -6.91 0.87
CA ILE A 34 -4.69 -6.75 -0.06
C ILE A 34 -4.19 -6.51 -1.49
N GLY A 35 -3.15 -5.68 -1.66
CA GLY A 35 -2.50 -5.47 -2.95
C GLY A 35 -1.89 -6.75 -3.52
N GLY A 36 -1.20 -7.54 -2.69
CA GLY A 36 -0.63 -8.83 -3.09
C GLY A 36 -1.70 -9.87 -3.46
N LEU A 37 -2.84 -9.89 -2.76
CA LEU A 37 -4.01 -10.70 -3.11
C LEU A 37 -4.58 -10.30 -4.48
N ALA A 38 -4.81 -9.00 -4.69
CA ALA A 38 -5.31 -8.50 -5.96
C ALA A 38 -4.35 -8.80 -7.12
N PHE A 39 -3.05 -8.60 -6.91
CA PHE A 39 -2.01 -8.93 -7.87
C PHE A 39 -2.03 -10.41 -8.25
N ALA A 40 -2.00 -11.32 -7.26
CA ALA A 40 -2.01 -12.75 -7.52
C ALA A 40 -3.30 -13.19 -8.23
N ALA A 41 -4.45 -12.62 -7.88
CA ALA A 41 -5.72 -12.90 -8.55
C ALA A 41 -5.74 -12.42 -10.01
N ILE A 42 -5.25 -11.21 -10.29
CA ILE A 42 -5.15 -10.68 -11.67
C ILE A 42 -4.18 -11.50 -12.49
N MET A 43 -3.02 -11.86 -11.94
CA MET A 43 -2.03 -12.71 -12.62
C MET A 43 -2.60 -14.08 -12.95
N LEU A 44 -3.29 -14.72 -11.99
CA LEU A 44 -3.91 -16.01 -12.23
C LEU A 44 -4.98 -15.91 -13.33
N TYR A 45 -5.80 -14.86 -13.27
CA TYR A 45 -6.83 -14.59 -14.27
C TYR A 45 -6.24 -14.39 -15.68
N ALA A 46 -5.20 -13.56 -15.79
CA ALA A 46 -4.49 -13.33 -17.05
C ALA A 46 -3.89 -14.63 -17.62
N LEU A 47 -3.25 -15.44 -16.77
CA LEU A 47 -2.69 -16.73 -17.20
C LEU A 47 -3.77 -17.70 -17.69
N THR A 48 -4.92 -17.77 -17.00
CA THR A 48 -6.03 -18.62 -17.44
C THR A 48 -6.64 -18.18 -18.77
N LEU A 49 -6.61 -16.89 -19.10
CA LEU A 49 -7.08 -16.37 -20.38
C LEU A 49 -6.13 -16.79 -21.52
N ASP A 50 -4.82 -16.62 -21.34
CA ASP A 50 -3.78 -16.99 -22.32
C ASP A 50 -3.64 -18.52 -22.56
N GLY A 51 -4.45 -19.35 -21.89
CA GLY A 51 -4.30 -20.81 -21.87
C GLY A 51 -2.98 -21.26 -21.22
N ALA A 52 -2.27 -20.34 -20.57
CA ALA A 52 -0.99 -20.57 -19.93
C ALA A 52 -1.23 -21.06 -18.49
N THR A 53 -0.49 -22.10 -18.10
CA THR A 53 -0.52 -22.54 -16.70
C THR A 53 0.69 -21.98 -15.98
N PHE A 54 0.48 -21.33 -14.84
CA PHE A 54 1.58 -20.99 -13.94
C PHE A 54 2.29 -22.29 -13.55
N SER A 55 3.52 -22.46 -13.99
CA SER A 55 4.35 -23.60 -13.64
C SER A 55 5.55 -23.13 -12.85
N VAL A 56 5.96 -23.98 -11.92
CA VAL A 56 7.07 -23.70 -11.00
C VAL A 56 8.23 -24.59 -11.44
N ASN A 57 9.32 -23.98 -11.90
CA ASN A 57 10.52 -24.74 -12.24
C ASN A 57 11.34 -25.01 -10.96
N GLU A 58 11.24 -26.22 -10.44
CA GLU A 58 11.91 -26.60 -9.18
C GLU A 58 13.44 -26.59 -9.31
N ASP A 59 13.98 -26.80 -10.51
CA ASP A 59 15.43 -26.87 -10.76
C ASP A 59 16.12 -25.50 -10.60
N GLU A 60 15.36 -24.41 -10.74
CA GLU A 60 15.84 -23.03 -10.62
C GLU A 60 15.55 -22.43 -9.23
N MET A 61 14.92 -23.18 -8.34
CA MET A 61 14.43 -22.68 -7.05
C MET A 61 15.24 -23.19 -5.86
N GLY A 62 15.51 -22.30 -4.91
CA GLY A 62 16.10 -22.67 -3.64
C GLY A 62 15.18 -23.64 -2.87
N GLY A 63 15.77 -24.64 -2.21
CA GLY A 63 15.02 -25.77 -1.61
C GLY A 63 13.90 -25.38 -0.63
N PHE A 64 14.02 -24.23 0.06
CA PHE A 64 12.93 -23.69 0.89
C PHE A 64 11.67 -23.35 0.07
N PHE A 65 11.84 -22.72 -1.10
CA PHE A 65 10.72 -22.34 -1.95
C PHE A 65 10.10 -23.56 -2.65
N VAL A 66 10.89 -24.57 -2.97
CA VAL A 66 10.40 -25.85 -3.51
C VAL A 66 9.45 -26.54 -2.53
N LEU A 67 9.79 -26.56 -1.23
CA LEU A 67 8.90 -27.13 -0.20
C LEU A 67 7.54 -26.43 -0.16
N ILE A 68 7.53 -25.10 -0.21
CA ILE A 68 6.30 -24.31 -0.20
C ILE A 68 5.52 -24.53 -1.51
N ALA A 69 6.20 -24.56 -2.65
CA ALA A 69 5.57 -24.78 -3.94
C ALA A 69 4.89 -26.15 -4.03
N ARG A 70 5.55 -27.21 -3.54
CA ARG A 70 4.97 -28.56 -3.49
C ARG A 70 3.80 -28.66 -2.52
N ALA A 71 3.86 -27.98 -1.38
CA ALA A 71 2.79 -28.00 -0.38
C ALA A 71 1.53 -27.26 -0.83
N LEU A 72 1.68 -26.15 -1.56
CA LEU A 72 0.57 -25.25 -1.92
C LEU A 72 0.13 -25.37 -3.39
N GLY A 73 0.91 -26.08 -4.21
CA GLY A 73 0.78 -26.07 -5.66
C GLY A 73 1.17 -24.72 -6.30
N PRO A 74 1.24 -24.64 -7.63
CA PRO A 74 1.69 -23.44 -8.34
C PRO A 74 0.85 -22.20 -8.02
N THR A 75 -0.49 -22.33 -8.02
CA THR A 75 -1.39 -21.23 -7.70
C THR A 75 -1.21 -20.76 -6.25
N GLY A 76 -1.24 -21.68 -5.28
CA GLY A 76 -1.05 -21.33 -3.88
C GLY A 76 0.33 -20.73 -3.61
N PHE A 77 1.36 -21.18 -4.34
CA PHE A 77 2.71 -20.61 -4.30
C PHE A 77 2.75 -19.15 -4.75
N LEU A 78 2.04 -18.79 -5.83
CA LEU A 78 1.92 -17.41 -6.28
C LEU A 78 1.33 -16.51 -5.18
N PHE A 79 0.26 -16.94 -4.51
CA PHE A 79 -0.33 -16.20 -3.38
C PHE A 79 0.64 -16.12 -2.19
N ALA A 80 1.30 -17.23 -1.85
CA ALA A 80 2.23 -17.31 -0.73
C ALA A 80 3.45 -16.41 -0.91
N LEU A 81 3.88 -16.13 -2.14
CA LEU A 81 4.93 -15.14 -2.41
C LEU A 81 4.39 -13.71 -2.47
N SER A 82 3.27 -13.51 -3.15
CA SER A 82 2.74 -12.17 -3.43
C SER A 82 2.27 -11.46 -2.17
N ILE A 83 1.52 -12.15 -1.29
CA ILE A 83 0.93 -11.53 -0.10
C ILE A 83 2.02 -11.00 0.84
N PRO A 84 3.02 -11.81 1.27
CA PRO A 84 4.05 -11.34 2.19
C PRO A 84 4.96 -10.30 1.56
N ALA A 85 5.29 -10.41 0.26
CA ALA A 85 6.14 -9.44 -0.42
C ALA A 85 5.50 -8.05 -0.44
N PHE A 86 4.23 -7.95 -0.86
CA PHE A 86 3.52 -6.68 -0.87
C PHE A 86 3.22 -6.16 0.54
N ALA A 87 2.90 -7.04 1.49
CA ALA A 87 2.73 -6.66 2.90
C ALA A 87 4.02 -6.06 3.47
N ALA A 88 5.17 -6.71 3.27
CA ALA A 88 6.46 -6.22 3.74
C ALA A 88 6.84 -4.88 3.10
N LEU A 89 6.64 -4.74 1.79
CA LEU A 89 6.91 -3.50 1.08
C LEU A 89 6.06 -2.34 1.62
N ALA A 90 4.74 -2.55 1.74
CA ALA A 90 3.84 -1.52 2.24
C ALA A 90 4.08 -1.18 3.72
N ALA A 91 4.42 -2.19 4.55
CA ALA A 91 4.84 -1.99 5.93
C ALA A 91 6.11 -1.13 6.02
N PHE A 92 7.11 -1.43 5.20
CA PHE A 92 8.34 -0.64 5.13
C PHE A 92 8.05 0.81 4.72
N VAL A 93 7.26 1.03 3.67
CA VAL A 93 6.89 2.39 3.24
C VAL A 93 6.14 3.14 4.35
N ALA A 94 5.17 2.49 5.01
CA ALA A 94 4.44 3.07 6.13
C ALA A 94 5.37 3.45 7.30
N ASP A 95 6.36 2.60 7.60
CA ASP A 95 7.38 2.85 8.62
C ASP A 95 8.26 4.06 8.29
N ARG A 96 8.70 4.17 7.03
CA ARG A 96 9.48 5.32 6.56
C ARG A 96 8.69 6.62 6.64
N ILE A 97 7.41 6.59 6.23
CA ILE A 97 6.52 7.74 6.36
C ILE A 97 6.38 8.14 7.83
N TRP A 98 6.16 7.16 8.72
CA TRP A 98 6.07 7.44 10.15
C TRP A 98 7.32 8.15 10.67
N GLY A 99 8.51 7.63 10.35
CA GLY A 99 9.77 8.21 10.79
C GLY A 99 9.98 9.65 10.30
N VAL A 100 9.62 9.94 9.04
CA VAL A 100 9.69 11.30 8.49
C VAL A 100 8.74 12.24 9.23
N GLN A 101 7.50 11.83 9.44
CA GLN A 101 6.50 12.66 10.12
C GLN A 101 6.86 12.90 11.59
N GLU A 102 7.38 11.89 12.29
CA GLU A 102 7.85 12.02 13.66
C GLU A 102 9.06 12.98 13.75
N GLY A 103 9.98 12.91 12.79
CA GLY A 103 11.09 13.86 12.68
C GLY A 103 10.62 15.30 12.48
N VAL A 104 9.67 15.53 11.57
CA VAL A 104 9.06 16.86 11.36
C VAL A 104 8.38 17.34 12.64
N TYR A 105 7.65 16.47 13.33
CA TYR A 105 6.98 16.81 14.59
C TYR A 105 7.96 17.32 15.65
N HIS A 106 9.06 16.58 15.89
CA HIS A 106 10.07 17.00 16.86
C HIS A 106 10.83 18.26 16.42
N ALA A 107 11.11 18.43 15.13
CA ALA A 107 11.73 19.65 14.61
C ALA A 107 10.87 20.89 14.89
N LEU A 108 9.55 20.80 14.68
CA LEU A 108 8.64 21.91 14.95
C LEU A 108 8.55 22.23 16.45
N LEU A 109 8.54 21.21 17.31
CA LEU A 109 8.58 21.41 18.76
C LEU A 109 9.88 22.10 19.21
N SER A 110 11.03 21.70 18.65
CA SER A 110 12.32 22.34 18.97
C SER A 110 12.41 23.80 18.53
N GLN A 111 11.61 24.19 17.53
CA GLN A 111 11.47 25.59 17.09
C GLN A 111 10.52 26.41 17.97
N GLY A 112 10.02 25.83 19.08
CA GLY A 112 9.11 26.50 20.02
C GLY A 112 7.63 26.40 19.64
N ALA A 113 7.29 25.67 18.57
CA ALA A 113 5.90 25.43 18.22
C ALA A 113 5.20 24.60 19.28
N ARG A 114 3.92 24.90 19.54
CA ARG A 114 3.09 24.16 20.50
C ARG A 114 1.97 23.45 19.78
N VAL A 115 1.63 22.26 20.27
CA VAL A 115 0.46 21.52 19.79
C VAL A 115 -0.80 22.33 20.15
N PRO A 116 -1.66 22.68 19.19
CA PRO A 116 -2.90 23.40 19.47
C PRO A 116 -3.81 22.59 20.40
N ALA A 117 -4.52 23.26 21.31
CA ALA A 117 -5.50 22.61 22.19
C ALA A 117 -6.78 22.16 21.45
N ALA A 118 -7.12 22.85 20.36
CA ALA A 118 -8.27 22.57 19.52
C ALA A 118 -7.87 22.39 18.06
N LYS A 119 -8.69 21.66 17.30
CA LYS A 119 -8.47 21.45 15.86
C LYS A 119 -8.51 22.81 15.14
N PRO A 120 -7.45 23.19 14.39
CA PRO A 120 -7.50 24.39 13.57
C PRO A 120 -8.63 24.29 12.53
N PRO A 121 -9.30 25.40 12.16
CA PRO A 121 -10.37 25.37 11.17
C PRO A 121 -9.83 24.86 9.83
N THR A 122 -10.46 23.81 9.30
CA THR A 122 -10.12 23.21 8.01
C THR A 122 -10.85 23.96 6.89
N THR A 123 -10.12 24.31 5.84
CA THR A 123 -10.70 24.79 4.58
C THR A 123 -10.74 23.66 3.55
N TRP A 124 -11.63 23.73 2.56
CA TRP A 124 -11.70 22.77 1.44
C TRP A 124 -10.36 22.55 0.74
N LYS A 125 -9.54 23.61 0.62
CA LYS A 125 -8.18 23.53 0.05
C LYS A 125 -7.24 22.60 0.83
N ASP A 126 -7.47 22.38 2.13
CA ASP A 126 -6.66 21.48 2.95
C ASP A 126 -6.96 20.00 2.68
N HIS A 127 -8.11 19.70 2.05
CA HIS A 127 -8.47 18.36 1.61
C HIS A 127 -7.99 18.02 0.20
N ALA A 128 -7.54 19.02 -0.57
CA ALA A 128 -7.13 18.84 -1.96
C ALA A 128 -6.06 17.76 -2.15
N PRO A 129 -4.97 17.68 -1.35
CA PRO A 129 -3.95 16.65 -1.56
C PRO A 129 -4.49 15.24 -1.37
N ARG A 130 -5.36 15.05 -0.36
CA ARG A 130 -6.01 13.77 -0.10
C ARG A 130 -6.96 13.40 -1.24
N LEU A 131 -7.75 14.36 -1.72
CA LEU A 131 -8.66 14.18 -2.86
C LEU A 131 -7.88 13.84 -4.14
N THR A 132 -6.78 14.52 -4.42
CA THR A 132 -5.94 14.22 -5.59
C THR A 132 -5.39 12.81 -5.54
N LEU A 133 -4.90 12.36 -4.37
CA LEU A 133 -4.45 10.97 -4.19
C LEU A 133 -5.60 9.97 -4.39
N LEU A 134 -6.76 10.25 -3.83
CA LEU A 134 -7.92 9.35 -3.91
C LEU A 134 -8.46 9.27 -5.35
N CYS A 135 -8.57 10.40 -6.05
CA CYS A 135 -8.98 10.45 -7.44
C CYS A 135 -7.94 9.82 -8.36
N GLY A 136 -6.65 10.10 -8.15
CA GLY A 136 -5.57 9.51 -8.94
C GLY A 136 -5.52 7.99 -8.79
N PHE A 137 -5.63 7.50 -7.55
CA PHE A 137 -5.72 6.06 -7.28
C PHE A 137 -6.99 5.45 -7.89
N GLY A 138 -8.14 6.10 -7.71
CA GLY A 138 -9.40 5.64 -8.29
C GLY A 138 -9.35 5.55 -9.81
N LEU A 139 -8.77 6.55 -10.49
CA LEU A 139 -8.57 6.53 -11.94
C LEU A 139 -7.64 5.40 -12.38
N LEU A 140 -6.57 5.14 -11.63
CA LEU A 140 -5.65 4.05 -11.94
C LEU A 140 -6.36 2.68 -11.81
N VAL A 141 -7.16 2.48 -10.76
CA VAL A 141 -7.98 1.27 -10.60
C VAL A 141 -8.98 1.13 -11.75
N ILE A 142 -9.70 2.20 -12.10
CA ILE A 142 -10.65 2.20 -13.22
C ILE A 142 -9.95 1.86 -14.53
N TRP A 143 -8.77 2.43 -14.77
CA TRP A 143 -8.00 2.18 -15.97
C TRP A 143 -7.54 0.72 -16.07
N VAL A 144 -7.04 0.14 -14.98
CA VAL A 144 -6.67 -1.29 -14.92
C VAL A 144 -7.88 -2.18 -15.19
N LEU A 145 -9.02 -1.90 -14.55
CA LEU A 145 -10.26 -2.65 -14.77
C LEU A 145 -10.78 -2.50 -16.20
N TYR A 146 -10.67 -1.31 -16.79
CA TYR A 146 -11.04 -1.04 -18.16
C TYR A 146 -10.14 -1.79 -19.14
N MET A 147 -8.82 -1.79 -18.94
CA MET A 147 -7.88 -2.54 -19.78
C MET A 147 -8.18 -4.04 -19.72
N ALA A 148 -8.40 -4.59 -18.52
CA ALA A 148 -8.82 -5.98 -18.36
C ALA A 148 -10.14 -6.28 -19.09
N TRP A 149 -11.16 -5.44 -18.94
CA TRP A 149 -12.45 -5.60 -19.65
C TRP A 149 -12.32 -5.48 -21.17
N TRP A 150 -11.52 -4.52 -21.64
CA TRP A 150 -11.28 -4.26 -23.05
C TRP A 150 -10.58 -5.44 -23.74
N GLU A 151 -9.60 -6.01 -23.05
CA GLU A 151 -8.87 -7.18 -23.48
C GLU A 151 -9.77 -8.42 -23.58
N ILE A 152 -10.60 -8.69 -22.55
CA ILE A 152 -11.59 -9.78 -22.56
C ILE A 152 -12.52 -9.69 -23.77
N ASN A 153 -12.96 -8.49 -24.14
CA ASN A 153 -13.94 -8.30 -25.21
C ASN A 153 -13.34 -8.29 -26.62
N ARG A 154 -12.03 -8.15 -26.78
CA ARG A 154 -11.37 -8.20 -28.10
C ARG A 154 -10.98 -9.61 -28.54
N GLY A 155 -11.08 -10.61 -27.66
CA GLY A 155 -10.68 -11.99 -27.97
C GLY A 155 -9.20 -12.12 -28.35
N SER A 156 -8.39 -11.11 -28.02
CA SER A 156 -6.93 -11.16 -28.09
C SER A 156 -6.30 -11.65 -26.77
N LEU A 157 -7.16 -12.08 -25.84
CA LEU A 157 -6.93 -12.73 -24.56
C LEU A 157 -8.03 -13.77 -24.37
#